data_AF-A0A2V9C9K2-F1
#
_entry.id   AF-A0A2V9C9K2-F1
#
_cell.length_a   1.000
_cell.length_b   1.000
_cell.length_c   1.000
_cell.angle_alpha   90.00
_cell.angle_beta   90.00
_cell.angle_gamma   90.00
#
_symmetry.space_group_name_H-M   'P 1'
#
loop_
_entity.id
_entity.type
_entity.pdbx_description
1 polymer ?
#
loop_
_entity_poly.entity_id
_entity_poly.type
_entity_poly.pdbx_seq_one_letter_code
_entity_poly.pdbx_strand_id
1 'polypeptide(L)'
;MGANTILYGVRLTANLYQSRVSAKDAVGYAFSADRTLGRRLDAGFDFYKSKSQGDFANQSMSAHLREVITQSFSLTEYVTRSGGQTAFNLGGELRLSNRFSISLSHETAYLPFRVTTGGGPFTHVYNLRLQFCPFGNLQLAASTNVAPDGTIRYTTSAGDYLYRSSGLQSNGMLSLKIAKYVVLGKVVDGAGAALAGVALQVDGQMVFSDSHGEFLVRFPKRKKVNFKISLDDFLTATPYTIVTAPTSAAEQVLPLLSRGSDASMTARVATKFLFFA
;
A
#
# COMPACT_ATOMS: atom_id res chain seq x y z
N MET A 1 -5.79 -5.02 -31.19
CA MET A 1 -7.05 -4.44 -31.73
C MET A 1 -8.21 -5.06 -30.98
N GLY A 2 -9.32 -4.34 -30.75
CA GLY A 2 -10.46 -4.87 -30.01
C GLY A 2 -11.78 -4.33 -30.53
N ALA A 3 -12.83 -5.13 -30.42
CA ALA A 3 -14.20 -4.78 -30.75
C ALA A 3 -15.10 -5.20 -29.59
N ASN A 4 -16.05 -4.34 -29.23
CA ASN A 4 -17.07 -4.66 -28.24
C ASN A 4 -18.44 -4.27 -28.78
N THR A 5 -19.46 -5.04 -28.44
CA THR A 5 -20.84 -4.74 -28.80
C THR A 5 -21.79 -5.26 -27.73
N ILE A 6 -23.02 -4.73 -27.72
CA ILE A 6 -24.09 -5.23 -26.86
C ILE A 6 -25.22 -5.66 -27.78
N LEU A 7 -25.56 -6.95 -27.75
CA LEU A 7 -26.63 -7.53 -28.56
C LEU A 7 -27.64 -8.23 -27.64
N TYR A 8 -28.90 -7.79 -27.66
CA TYR A 8 -29.97 -8.34 -26.80
C TYR A 8 -29.61 -8.43 -25.31
N GLY A 9 -28.86 -7.46 -24.79
CA GLY A 9 -28.41 -7.41 -23.39
C GLY A 9 -27.21 -8.32 -23.08
N VAL A 10 -26.65 -9.01 -24.07
CA VAL A 10 -25.36 -9.70 -23.98
C VAL A 10 -24.26 -8.75 -24.41
N ARG A 11 -23.28 -8.52 -23.54
CA ARG A 11 -22.04 -7.82 -23.87
C ARG A 11 -21.08 -8.82 -24.50
N LEU A 12 -20.66 -8.55 -25.72
CA LEU A 12 -19.68 -9.34 -26.45
C LEU A 12 -18.41 -8.50 -26.61
N THR A 13 -17.27 -9.07 -26.25
CA THR A 13 -15.96 -8.44 -26.43
C THR A 13 -15.05 -9.39 -27.20
N ALA A 14 -14.35 -8.88 -28.21
CA ALA A 14 -13.36 -9.63 -28.97
C ALA A 14 -12.08 -8.81 -29.07
N ASN A 15 -10.95 -9.40 -28.69
CA ASN A 15 -9.65 -8.73 -28.72
C ASN A 15 -8.63 -9.59 -29.46
N LEU A 16 -7.77 -8.92 -30.23
CA LEU A 16 -6.60 -9.48 -30.91
C LEU A 16 -5.34 -8.85 -30.31
N TYR A 17 -4.46 -9.71 -29.82
CA TYR A 17 -3.19 -9.35 -29.20
C TYR A 17 -2.06 -9.80 -30.12
N GLN A 18 -1.08 -8.92 -30.28
CA GLN A 18 0.19 -9.25 -30.90
C GLN A 18 1.29 -8.78 -29.95
N SER A 19 2.19 -9.68 -29.62
CA SER A 19 3.33 -9.41 -28.74
C SER A 19 4.60 -9.91 -29.41
N ARG A 20 5.70 -9.18 -29.24
CA ARG A 20 7.03 -9.53 -29.76
C ARG A 20 8.01 -9.45 -28.60
N VAL A 21 8.58 -10.59 -28.23
CA VAL A 21 9.56 -10.67 -27.14
C VAL A 21 10.75 -11.51 -27.62
N SER A 22 11.95 -10.93 -27.56
CA SER A 22 13.24 -11.60 -27.82
C SER A 22 13.21 -12.56 -29.03
N ALA A 23 12.87 -12.03 -30.20
CA ALA A 23 12.79 -12.73 -31.50
C ALA A 23 11.64 -13.75 -31.67
N LYS A 24 10.71 -13.87 -30.73
CA LYS A 24 9.46 -14.63 -30.90
C LYS A 24 8.26 -13.71 -31.05
N ASP A 25 7.51 -13.93 -32.12
CA ASP A 25 6.20 -13.30 -32.32
C ASP A 25 5.10 -14.19 -31.71
N ALA A 26 4.23 -13.58 -30.91
CA ALA A 26 3.06 -14.22 -30.31
C ALA A 26 1.79 -13.51 -30.76
N VAL A 27 0.82 -14.28 -31.23
CA VAL A 27 -0.50 -13.80 -31.60
C VAL A 27 -1.53 -14.48 -30.72
N GLY A 28 -2.46 -13.70 -30.18
CA GLY A 28 -3.54 -14.19 -29.36
C GLY A 28 -4.86 -13.54 -29.71
N TYR A 29 -5.94 -14.23 -29.39
CA TYR A 29 -7.29 -13.70 -29.47
C TYR A 29 -8.05 -14.05 -28.18
N ALA A 30 -8.83 -13.09 -27.70
CA ALA A 30 -9.77 -13.26 -26.61
C ALA A 30 -11.19 -12.98 -27.10
N PHE A 31 -12.14 -13.71 -26.55
CA PHE A 31 -13.56 -13.50 -26.72
C PHE A 31 -14.21 -13.56 -25.34
N SER A 32 -15.07 -12.61 -25.00
CA SER A 32 -15.93 -12.66 -23.83
C SER A 32 -17.39 -12.44 -24.20
N ALA A 33 -18.28 -13.10 -23.47
CA ALA A 33 -19.72 -12.96 -23.57
C ALA A 33 -20.33 -12.92 -22.18
N ASP A 34 -20.91 -11.78 -21.80
CA ASP A 34 -21.44 -11.53 -20.47
C ASP A 34 -22.90 -11.09 -20.55
N ARG A 35 -23.76 -11.64 -19.70
CA ARG A 35 -25.18 -11.29 -19.65
C ARG A 35 -25.68 -11.27 -18.22
N THR A 36 -26.27 -10.13 -17.84
CA THR A 36 -27.11 -10.07 -16.65
C THR A 36 -28.52 -10.55 -17.01
N LEU A 37 -28.92 -11.68 -16.43
CA LEU A 37 -30.22 -12.30 -16.57
C LEU A 37 -31.13 -11.77 -15.45
N GLY A 38 -32.02 -10.83 -15.80
CA GLY A 38 -32.92 -10.18 -14.84
C GLY A 38 -32.18 -9.20 -13.93
N ARG A 39 -32.41 -9.29 -12.61
CA ARG A 39 -31.82 -8.36 -11.60
C ARG A 39 -30.83 -9.02 -10.65
N ARG A 40 -30.65 -10.34 -10.74
CA ARG A 40 -29.98 -11.14 -9.70
C ARG A 40 -28.96 -12.12 -10.26
N LEU A 41 -29.06 -12.51 -11.52
CA LEU A 41 -28.16 -13.49 -12.10
C LEU A 41 -27.25 -12.80 -13.11
N ASP A 42 -25.96 -13.01 -12.97
CA ASP A 42 -24.94 -12.58 -13.92
C ASP A 42 -24.20 -13.82 -14.40
N ALA A 43 -24.11 -13.99 -15.71
CA ALA A 43 -23.44 -15.13 -16.31
C ALA A 43 -22.48 -14.61 -17.36
N GLY A 44 -21.27 -15.17 -17.36
CA GLY A 44 -20.26 -14.77 -18.32
C GLY A 44 -19.38 -15.92 -18.74
N PHE A 45 -18.76 -15.71 -19.88
CA PHE A 45 -17.92 -16.68 -20.55
C PHE A 45 -16.74 -15.97 -21.18
N ASP A 46 -15.54 -16.44 -20.91
CA ASP A 46 -14.32 -15.95 -21.54
C ASP A 46 -13.57 -17.09 -22.20
N PHE A 47 -13.02 -16.80 -23.37
CA PHE A 47 -12.14 -17.69 -24.09
C PHE A 47 -10.92 -16.89 -24.53
N TYR A 48 -9.74 -17.46 -24.29
CA TYR A 48 -8.48 -16.89 -24.72
C TYR A 48 -7.61 -17.99 -25.33
N LYS A 49 -7.00 -17.68 -26.46
CA LYS A 49 -5.99 -18.53 -27.08
C LYS A 49 -4.84 -17.67 -27.57
N SER A 50 -3.62 -18.11 -27.30
CA SER A 50 -2.40 -17.50 -27.79
C SER A 50 -1.45 -18.54 -28.32
N LYS A 51 -0.68 -18.18 -29.35
CA LYS A 51 0.35 -19.02 -29.94
C LYS A 51 1.61 -18.20 -30.12
N SER A 52 2.70 -18.67 -29.51
CA SER A 52 4.06 -18.16 -29.72
C SER A 52 4.72 -18.92 -30.87
N GLN A 53 5.55 -18.25 -31.66
CA GLN A 53 6.26 -18.84 -32.79
C GLN A 53 7.15 -20.00 -32.32
N GLY A 54 6.87 -21.20 -32.85
CA GLY A 54 7.58 -22.44 -32.50
C GLY A 54 7.06 -23.19 -31.27
N ASP A 55 6.08 -22.65 -30.55
CA ASP A 55 5.52 -23.26 -29.33
C ASP A 55 4.08 -23.76 -29.53
N PHE A 56 3.62 -24.62 -28.62
CA PHE A 56 2.22 -25.05 -28.57
C PHE A 56 1.28 -23.87 -28.25
N ALA A 57 0.07 -23.89 -28.82
CA ALA A 57 -0.92 -22.88 -28.53
C ALA A 57 -1.42 -23.04 -27.08
N ASN A 58 -1.35 -21.97 -26.30
CA ASN A 58 -1.91 -21.91 -24.96
C ASN A 58 -3.38 -21.45 -25.05
N GLN A 59 -4.27 -22.19 -24.42
CA GLN A 59 -5.71 -21.92 -24.44
C GLN A 59 -6.26 -21.94 -23.01
N SER A 60 -7.09 -20.95 -22.70
CA SER A 60 -7.81 -20.85 -21.43
C SER A 60 -9.25 -20.46 -21.70
N MET A 61 -10.17 -21.17 -21.05
CA MET A 61 -11.60 -20.94 -21.10
C MET A 61 -12.09 -20.74 -19.67
N SER A 62 -12.93 -19.75 -19.42
CA SER A 62 -13.62 -19.56 -18.16
C SER A 62 -15.10 -19.37 -18.38
N ALA A 63 -15.90 -19.93 -17.48
CA ALA A 63 -17.32 -19.64 -17.36
C ALA A 63 -17.58 -19.23 -15.93
N HIS A 64 -18.45 -18.26 -15.72
CA HIS A 64 -18.81 -17.80 -14.41
C HIS A 64 -20.31 -17.56 -14.29
N LEU A 65 -20.83 -17.85 -13.11
CA LEU A 65 -22.22 -17.63 -12.76
C LEU A 65 -22.27 -17.01 -11.39
N ARG A 66 -22.87 -15.82 -11.28
CA ARG A 66 -23.05 -15.10 -10.03
C ARG A 66 -24.52 -14.86 -9.79
N GLU A 67 -25.02 -15.38 -8.68
CA GLU A 67 -26.40 -15.20 -8.25
C GLU A 67 -26.46 -14.36 -6.98
N VAL A 68 -27.18 -13.25 -7.02
CA VAL A 68 -27.53 -12.41 -5.88
C VAL A 68 -28.86 -12.91 -5.33
N ILE A 69 -28.79 -13.90 -4.44
CA ILE A 69 -29.94 -14.58 -3.86
C ILE A 69 -30.75 -13.61 -2.98
N THR A 70 -30.06 -12.80 -2.16
CA THR A 70 -30.65 -11.70 -1.39
C THR A 70 -29.82 -10.43 -1.50
N GLN A 71 -30.28 -9.31 -0.93
CA GLN A 71 -29.47 -8.08 -0.85
C GLN A 71 -28.18 -8.27 -0.03
N SER A 72 -28.14 -9.29 0.83
CA SER A 72 -27.03 -9.63 1.69
C SER A 72 -26.25 -10.85 1.24
N PHE A 73 -26.80 -11.72 0.40
CA PHE A 73 -26.16 -13.00 0.05
C PHE A 73 -26.00 -13.13 -1.46
N SER A 74 -24.77 -13.41 -1.89
CA SER A 74 -24.48 -13.78 -3.27
C SER A 74 -23.61 -15.02 -3.35
N LEU A 75 -23.92 -15.87 -4.32
CA LEU A 75 -23.15 -17.03 -4.71
C LEU A 75 -22.42 -16.74 -6.02
N THR A 76 -21.22 -17.26 -6.20
CA THR A 76 -20.42 -17.12 -7.42
C THR A 76 -19.72 -18.42 -7.72
N GLU A 77 -19.92 -18.92 -8.92
CA GLU A 77 -19.30 -20.13 -9.44
C GLU A 77 -18.38 -19.73 -10.59
N TYR A 78 -17.21 -20.37 -10.64
CA TYR A 78 -16.22 -20.11 -11.66
C TYR A 78 -15.61 -21.43 -12.10
N VAL A 79 -15.77 -21.77 -13.37
CA VAL A 79 -15.15 -22.95 -13.98
C VAL A 79 -14.11 -22.46 -14.95
N THR A 80 -12.87 -22.88 -14.75
CA THR A 80 -11.76 -22.61 -15.67
C THR A 80 -11.23 -23.88 -16.27
N ARG A 81 -10.86 -23.82 -17.55
CA ARG A 81 -10.10 -24.85 -18.21
C ARG A 81 -8.91 -24.23 -18.89
N SER A 82 -7.70 -24.57 -18.46
CA SER A 82 -6.46 -24.04 -19.01
C SER A 82 -5.39 -25.11 -19.02
N GLY A 83 -4.59 -25.19 -20.09
CA GLY A 83 -3.49 -26.15 -20.19
C GLY A 83 -3.89 -27.62 -20.01
N GLY A 84 -5.14 -27.98 -20.37
CA GLY A 84 -5.68 -29.34 -20.20
C GLY A 84 -6.27 -29.65 -18.82
N GLN A 85 -6.13 -28.75 -17.85
CA GLN A 85 -6.68 -28.90 -16.50
C GLN A 85 -7.98 -28.12 -16.35
N THR A 86 -8.95 -28.69 -15.62
CA THR A 86 -10.21 -28.03 -15.27
C THR A 86 -10.20 -27.72 -13.78
N ALA A 87 -10.39 -26.45 -13.41
CA ALA A 87 -10.53 -26.00 -12.03
C ALA A 87 -11.94 -25.48 -11.80
N PHE A 88 -12.53 -25.92 -10.70
CA PHE A 88 -13.85 -25.49 -10.23
C PHE A 88 -13.65 -24.67 -8.96
N ASN A 89 -14.17 -23.44 -8.97
CA ASN A 89 -14.13 -22.55 -7.83
C ASN A 89 -15.56 -22.11 -7.48
N LEU A 90 -15.86 -22.08 -6.19
CA LEU A 90 -17.16 -21.70 -5.65
C LEU A 90 -16.96 -20.65 -4.56
N GLY A 91 -17.68 -19.55 -4.60
CA GLY A 91 -17.59 -18.44 -3.66
C GLY A 91 -18.96 -18.03 -3.16
N GLY A 92 -19.06 -17.71 -1.89
CA GLY A 92 -20.24 -17.09 -1.28
C GLY A 92 -19.83 -15.84 -0.52
N GLU A 93 -20.63 -14.79 -0.63
CA GLU A 93 -20.49 -13.57 0.16
C GLU A 93 -21.80 -13.32 0.91
N LEU A 94 -21.71 -13.19 2.23
CA LEU A 94 -22.80 -12.83 3.13
C LEU A 94 -22.49 -11.52 3.84
N ARG A 95 -23.31 -10.49 3.60
CA ARG A 95 -23.27 -9.19 4.25
C ARG A 95 -24.33 -9.15 5.34
N LEU A 96 -23.95 -9.38 6.59
CA LEU A 96 -24.89 -9.31 7.71
C LEU A 96 -25.35 -7.86 7.96
N SER A 97 -24.50 -6.88 7.65
CA SER A 97 -24.83 -5.45 7.74
C SER A 97 -23.94 -4.63 6.81
N ASN A 98 -24.22 -3.33 6.67
CA ASN A 98 -23.31 -2.39 5.98
C ASN A 98 -21.91 -2.31 6.63
N ARG A 99 -21.74 -2.91 7.82
CA ARG A 99 -20.50 -2.91 8.60
C ARG A 99 -19.85 -4.27 8.69
N PHE A 100 -20.47 -5.34 8.18
CA PHE A 100 -19.91 -6.67 8.35
C PHE A 100 -20.22 -7.59 7.17
N SER A 101 -19.17 -8.19 6.62
CA SER A 101 -19.28 -9.20 5.58
C SER A 101 -18.39 -10.41 5.86
N ILE A 102 -18.89 -11.57 5.46
CA ILE A 102 -18.22 -12.84 5.46
C ILE A 102 -18.15 -13.29 4.01
N SER A 103 -16.99 -13.75 3.56
CA SER A 103 -16.84 -14.41 2.28
C SER A 103 -16.14 -15.73 2.47
N LEU A 104 -16.66 -16.77 1.83
CA LEU A 104 -16.06 -18.11 1.80
C LEU A 104 -15.87 -18.50 0.34
N SER A 105 -14.67 -18.90 -0.04
CA SER A 105 -14.40 -19.41 -1.37
C SER A 105 -13.63 -20.72 -1.34
N HIS A 106 -14.04 -21.66 -2.16
CA HIS A 106 -13.33 -22.87 -2.53
C HIS A 106 -12.66 -22.63 -3.88
N GLU A 107 -11.37 -22.93 -3.97
CA GLU A 107 -10.60 -22.86 -5.21
C GLU A 107 -9.70 -24.08 -5.37
N THR A 108 -9.33 -24.38 -6.61
CA THR A 108 -8.35 -25.43 -6.91
C THR A 108 -7.01 -24.77 -7.26
N ALA A 109 -6.02 -24.94 -6.39
CA ALA A 109 -4.69 -24.33 -6.53
C ALA A 109 -3.64 -25.37 -6.91
N TYR A 110 -2.67 -24.96 -7.73
CA TYR A 110 -1.49 -25.75 -8.08
C TYR A 110 -0.34 -25.43 -7.11
N LEU A 111 0.14 -26.46 -6.39
CA LEU A 111 1.22 -26.35 -5.41
C LEU A 111 2.46 -27.10 -5.94
N PRO A 112 3.41 -26.43 -6.60
CA PRO A 112 4.55 -27.08 -7.25
C PRO A 112 5.54 -27.73 -6.27
N PHE A 113 5.56 -27.31 -5.00
CA PHE A 113 6.55 -27.75 -4.01
C PHE A 113 6.00 -28.72 -2.96
N ARG A 114 4.78 -29.24 -3.16
CA ARG A 114 4.17 -30.18 -2.22
C ARG A 114 4.84 -31.55 -2.35
N VAL A 115 5.30 -32.12 -1.24
CA VAL A 115 5.88 -33.47 -1.20
C VAL A 115 4.79 -34.47 -1.60
N THR A 116 4.94 -35.14 -2.75
CA THR A 116 3.94 -36.03 -3.37
C THR A 116 3.91 -37.43 -2.75
N THR A 117 3.87 -37.53 -1.43
CA THR A 117 3.74 -38.80 -0.69
C THR A 117 2.28 -39.26 -0.55
N GLY A 118 1.45 -39.04 -1.58
CA GLY A 118 0.06 -39.56 -1.60
C GLY A 118 -1.00 -38.71 -2.32
N GLY A 119 -0.64 -37.65 -3.05
CA GLY A 119 -1.59 -36.84 -3.81
C GLY A 119 -0.94 -36.04 -4.93
N GLY A 120 -1.71 -35.71 -5.97
CA GLY A 120 -1.26 -34.89 -7.10
C GLY A 120 -0.94 -33.44 -6.69
N PRO A 121 -0.37 -32.63 -7.61
CA PRO A 121 0.07 -31.25 -7.31
C PRO A 121 -1.08 -30.24 -7.21
N PHE A 122 -2.33 -30.68 -7.43
CA PHE A 122 -3.53 -29.86 -7.27
C PHE A 122 -4.17 -30.09 -5.92
N THR A 123 -4.55 -29.01 -5.24
CA THR A 123 -5.21 -29.08 -3.94
C THR A 123 -6.43 -28.17 -3.88
N HIS A 124 -7.39 -28.56 -3.05
CA HIS A 124 -8.56 -27.74 -2.75
C HIS A 124 -8.22 -26.77 -1.62
N VAL A 125 -8.33 -25.48 -1.91
CA VAL A 125 -8.05 -24.38 -0.99
C VAL A 125 -9.37 -23.75 -0.59
N TYR A 126 -9.53 -23.47 0.70
CA TYR A 126 -10.67 -22.76 1.24
C TYR A 126 -10.19 -21.44 1.84
N ASN A 127 -10.67 -20.32 1.29
CA ASN A 127 -10.37 -18.99 1.78
C ASN A 127 -11.59 -18.43 2.51
N LEU A 128 -11.40 -18.08 3.78
CA LEU A 128 -12.35 -17.34 4.57
C LEU A 128 -11.88 -15.89 4.64
N ARG A 129 -12.77 -14.94 4.36
CA ARG A 129 -12.54 -13.51 4.56
C ARG A 129 -13.64 -12.94 5.44
N LEU A 130 -13.23 -12.24 6.47
CA LEU A 130 -14.08 -11.48 7.37
C LEU A 130 -13.73 -10.01 7.19
N GLN A 131 -14.73 -9.17 7.02
CA GLN A 131 -14.55 -7.73 6.97
C GLN A 131 -15.53 -7.06 7.93
N PHE A 132 -15.02 -6.12 8.70
CA PHE A 132 -15.75 -5.43 9.74
C PHE A 132 -15.40 -3.94 9.76
N CYS A 133 -16.42 -3.08 9.72
CA CYS A 133 -16.30 -1.63 9.76
C CYS A 133 -17.01 -1.09 11.01
N PRO A 134 -16.40 -1.14 12.20
CA PRO A 134 -17.10 -0.88 13.47
C PRO A 134 -17.66 0.55 13.59
N PHE A 135 -16.83 1.56 13.30
CA PHE A 135 -17.18 2.97 13.41
C PHE A 135 -16.34 3.82 12.45
N GLY A 136 -16.95 4.90 11.93
CA GLY A 136 -16.31 5.81 11.00
C GLY A 136 -15.80 5.09 9.75
N ASN A 137 -14.57 5.40 9.37
CA ASN A 137 -13.90 4.88 8.17
C ASN A 137 -12.92 3.74 8.49
N LEU A 138 -12.89 3.28 9.75
CA LEU A 138 -12.05 2.16 10.18
C LEU A 138 -12.59 0.85 9.59
N GLN A 139 -11.76 0.19 8.79
CA GLN A 139 -12.00 -1.11 8.18
C GLN A 139 -11.02 -2.13 8.77
N LEU A 140 -11.56 -3.15 9.42
CA LEU A 140 -10.86 -4.32 9.90
C LEU A 140 -11.15 -5.46 8.92
N ALA A 141 -10.12 -6.21 8.53
CA ALA A 141 -10.30 -7.41 7.72
C ALA A 141 -9.38 -8.52 8.19
N ALA A 142 -9.91 -9.73 8.27
CA ALA A 142 -9.16 -10.94 8.53
C ALA A 142 -9.38 -11.90 7.36
N SER A 143 -8.33 -12.57 6.90
CA SER A 143 -8.45 -13.55 5.83
C SER A 143 -7.52 -14.74 6.02
N THR A 144 -7.95 -15.90 5.55
CA THR A 144 -7.11 -17.09 5.43
C THR A 144 -6.68 -17.25 3.97
N ASN A 145 -5.44 -17.65 3.76
CA ASN A 145 -4.92 -18.02 2.43
C ASN A 145 -3.99 -19.24 2.57
N VAL A 146 -3.92 -20.07 1.54
CA VAL A 146 -3.00 -21.21 1.52
C VAL A 146 -1.78 -20.86 0.66
N ALA A 147 -0.60 -20.98 1.25
CA ALA A 147 0.66 -20.70 0.59
C ALA A 147 1.06 -21.83 -0.38
N PRO A 148 2.01 -21.58 -1.31
CA PRO A 148 2.47 -22.56 -2.30
C PRO A 148 3.05 -23.86 -1.73
N ASP A 149 3.43 -23.87 -0.45
CA ASP A 149 3.89 -25.03 0.32
C ASP A 149 2.74 -25.80 1.02
N GLY A 150 1.50 -25.31 0.90
CA GLY A 150 0.31 -25.87 1.53
C GLY A 150 0.04 -25.36 2.95
N THR A 151 0.85 -24.46 3.50
CA THR A 151 0.62 -23.89 4.83
C THR A 151 -0.51 -22.86 4.83
N ILE A 152 -1.33 -22.85 5.88
CA ILE A 152 -2.40 -21.84 6.04
C ILE A 152 -1.80 -20.59 6.66
N ARG A 153 -2.01 -19.44 6.00
CA ARG A 153 -1.62 -18.11 6.46
C ARG A 153 -2.86 -17.34 6.90
N TYR A 154 -2.78 -16.78 8.10
CA TYR A 154 -3.80 -15.88 8.63
C TYR A 154 -3.30 -14.46 8.48
N THR A 155 -4.05 -13.64 7.76
CA THR A 155 -3.75 -12.22 7.57
C THR A 155 -4.79 -11.40 8.30
N THR A 156 -4.36 -10.48 9.13
CA THR A 156 -5.21 -9.47 9.75
C THR A 156 -4.75 -8.09 9.28
N SER A 157 -5.71 -7.25 8.96
CA SER A 157 -5.46 -5.90 8.46
C SER A 157 -6.44 -4.93 9.10
N ALA A 158 -5.96 -3.72 9.34
CA ALA A 158 -6.73 -2.61 9.87
C ALA A 158 -6.30 -1.35 9.11
N GLY A 159 -7.26 -0.64 8.51
CA GLY A 159 -7.00 0.56 7.74
C GLY A 159 -8.11 1.59 7.91
N ASP A 160 -7.78 2.85 7.69
CA ASP A 160 -8.73 3.96 7.67
C ASP A 160 -8.59 4.70 6.33
N TYR A 161 -9.71 5.03 5.67
CA TYR A 161 -9.71 5.80 4.43
C TYR A 161 -9.64 7.30 4.75
N LEU A 162 -8.43 7.85 4.71
CA LEU A 162 -8.21 9.29 4.66
C LEU A 162 -8.26 9.75 3.19
N TYR A 163 -9.35 10.41 2.81
CA TYR A 163 -9.37 11.20 1.58
C TYR A 163 -8.38 12.36 1.72
N ARG A 164 -7.19 12.22 1.12
CA ARG A 164 -6.32 13.34 0.78
C ARG A 164 -6.38 13.54 -0.72
N SER A 165 -6.96 14.65 -1.15
CA SER A 165 -6.81 15.16 -2.51
C SER A 165 -5.32 15.36 -2.80
N SER A 166 -4.84 14.83 -3.92
CA SER A 166 -3.45 14.84 -4.41
C SER A 166 -2.66 13.58 -4.08
N GLY A 167 -2.46 12.76 -5.12
CA GLY A 167 -1.82 11.46 -5.05
C GLY A 167 -0.31 11.51 -4.97
N LEU A 168 0.24 10.55 -4.22
CA LEU A 168 1.43 9.75 -4.53
C LEU A 168 1.54 8.66 -3.46
N GLN A 169 2.15 7.55 -3.88
CA GLN A 169 2.12 6.20 -3.30
C GLN A 169 2.38 6.12 -1.79
N SER A 170 1.53 5.37 -1.07
CA SER A 170 1.79 4.92 0.29
C SER A 170 2.12 3.42 0.26
N ASN A 171 3.41 3.11 0.08
CA ASN A 171 3.96 1.90 0.70
C ASN A 171 3.69 2.02 2.20
N GLY A 172 3.02 1.02 2.76
CA GLY A 172 2.40 1.12 4.08
C GLY A 172 3.35 1.61 5.16
N MET A 173 2.86 2.43 6.09
CA MET A 173 3.32 2.43 7.47
C MET A 173 2.52 3.38 8.34
N LEU A 174 2.29 2.91 9.57
CA LEU A 174 2.26 3.68 10.81
C LEU A 174 1.12 4.69 10.98
N SER A 175 0.36 4.48 12.06
CA SER A 175 -0.26 5.59 12.79
C SER A 175 0.86 6.49 13.34
N LEU A 176 1.38 7.39 12.49
CA LEU A 176 2.28 8.44 12.91
C LEU A 176 1.44 9.50 13.61
N LYS A 177 1.38 9.42 14.95
CA LYS A 177 1.09 10.60 15.76
C LYS A 177 2.19 11.62 15.47
N ILE A 178 1.88 12.62 14.64
CA ILE A 178 2.79 13.73 14.35
C ILE A 178 3.09 14.43 15.68
N ALA A 179 4.36 14.42 16.07
CA ALA A 179 4.84 15.10 17.25
C ALA A 179 4.53 16.60 17.14
N LYS A 180 3.80 17.12 18.13
CA LYS A 180 3.15 18.45 18.08
C LYS A 180 4.11 19.61 18.27
N TYR A 181 5.29 19.38 18.84
CA TYR A 181 6.25 20.42 19.18
C TYR A 181 7.50 20.26 18.33
N VAL A 182 7.99 21.37 17.75
CA VAL A 182 9.15 21.39 16.87
C VAL A 182 10.16 22.39 17.41
N VAL A 183 11.42 21.96 17.46
CA VAL A 183 12.58 22.81 17.68
C VAL A 183 13.26 22.96 16.32
N LEU A 184 13.35 24.19 15.85
CA LEU A 184 14.12 24.58 14.67
C LEU A 184 15.40 25.29 15.16
N GLY A 185 16.50 25.16 14.43
CA GLY A 185 17.72 25.90 14.71
C GLY A 185 18.61 26.02 13.48
N LYS A 186 19.62 26.91 13.55
CA LYS A 186 20.52 27.18 12.44
C LYS A 186 21.99 27.22 12.88
N VAL A 187 22.83 26.50 12.17
CA VAL A 187 24.26 26.36 12.42
C VAL A 187 25.02 27.20 11.40
N VAL A 188 25.87 28.10 11.89
CA VAL A 188 26.67 28.98 11.04
C VAL A 188 28.12 29.07 11.51
N ASP A 189 29.02 29.52 10.64
CA ASP A 189 30.40 29.83 11.00
C ASP A 189 30.55 31.27 11.54
N GLY A 190 31.80 31.65 11.86
CA GLY A 190 32.24 32.99 12.25
C GLY A 190 31.79 34.11 11.29
N ALA A 191 31.71 33.80 9.99
CA ALA A 191 31.31 34.73 8.93
C ALA A 191 29.79 34.74 8.68
N GLY A 192 29.03 33.87 9.36
CA GLY A 192 27.59 33.70 9.20
C GLY A 192 27.18 32.79 8.04
N ALA A 193 28.13 32.09 7.41
CA ALA A 193 27.84 31.09 6.39
C ALA A 193 27.28 29.81 7.03
N ALA A 194 26.34 29.17 6.33
CA ALA A 194 25.68 27.96 6.82
C ALA A 194 26.62 26.76 6.87
N LEU A 195 26.56 25.99 7.96
CA LEU A 195 27.38 24.78 8.14
C LEU A 195 26.51 23.53 8.04
N ALA A 196 26.80 22.70 7.05
CA ALA A 196 26.13 21.43 6.81
C ALA A 196 26.81 20.26 7.54
N GLY A 197 26.02 19.27 7.97
CA GLY A 197 26.53 18.03 8.54
C GLY A 197 27.08 18.16 9.96
N VAL A 198 26.70 19.21 10.69
CA VAL A 198 27.07 19.40 12.10
C VAL A 198 26.19 18.52 12.98
N ALA A 199 26.81 17.72 13.85
CA ALA A 199 26.11 16.81 14.75
C ALA A 199 25.70 17.51 16.05
N LEU A 200 24.39 17.55 16.30
CA LEU A 200 23.80 18.12 17.51
C LEU A 200 23.05 17.04 18.29
N GLN A 201 23.32 16.92 19.57
CA GLN A 201 22.50 16.17 20.52
C GLN A 201 21.49 17.11 21.18
N VAL A 202 20.21 16.85 20.91
CA VAL A 202 19.08 17.62 21.40
C VAL A 202 18.28 16.72 22.33
N ASP A 203 18.50 16.88 23.64
CA ASP A 203 17.94 16.02 24.70
C ASP A 203 18.13 14.50 24.44
N GLY A 204 19.36 14.13 24.06
CA GLY A 204 19.76 12.75 23.75
C GLY A 204 19.44 12.28 22.32
N GLN A 205 18.74 13.08 21.50
CA GLN A 205 18.53 12.79 20.08
C GLN A 205 19.62 13.41 19.23
N MET A 206 20.32 12.59 18.43
CA MET A 206 21.33 13.07 17.48
C MET A 206 20.64 13.55 16.20
N VAL A 207 20.90 14.80 15.81
CA VAL A 207 20.35 15.48 14.63
C VAL A 207 21.48 16.18 13.89
N PHE A 208 21.39 16.22 12.57
CA PHE A 208 22.38 16.85 11.70
C PHE A 208 21.80 18.08 11.02
N SER A 209 22.64 19.10 10.78
CA SER A 209 22.27 20.25 9.97
C SER A 209 22.28 19.93 8.48
N ASP A 210 21.36 20.52 7.73
CA ASP A 210 21.27 20.40 6.27
C ASP A 210 22.23 21.36 5.53
N SER A 211 22.15 21.42 4.20
CA SER A 211 22.97 22.30 3.36
C SER A 211 22.79 23.81 3.64
N HIS A 212 21.69 24.21 4.27
CA HIS A 212 21.41 25.58 4.68
C HIS A 212 21.74 25.82 6.16
N GLY A 213 22.37 24.83 6.82
CA GLY A 213 22.72 24.85 8.22
C GLY A 213 21.51 24.68 9.13
N GLU A 214 20.34 24.33 8.60
CA GLU A 214 19.10 24.21 9.38
C GLU A 214 18.97 22.81 9.96
N PHE A 215 18.40 22.71 11.16
CA PHE A 215 18.05 21.43 11.77
C PHE A 215 16.67 21.49 12.44
N LEU A 216 16.03 20.33 12.53
CA LEU A 216 14.68 20.19 13.06
C LEU A 216 14.58 18.96 13.96
N VAL A 217 14.08 19.15 15.18
CA VAL A 217 13.78 18.06 16.13
C VAL A 217 12.33 18.16 16.56
N ARG A 218 11.62 17.02 16.61
CA ARG A 218 10.21 16.98 17.03
C ARG A 218 10.05 16.28 18.36
N PHE A 219 9.26 16.88 19.24
CA PHE A 219 8.93 16.34 20.56
C PHE A 219 7.42 16.09 20.71
N PRO A 220 7.03 14.98 21.34
CA PRO A 220 5.61 14.67 21.58
C PRO A 220 4.98 15.53 22.68
N LYS A 221 5.80 16.09 23.59
CA LYS A 221 5.38 16.91 24.72
C LYS A 221 6.20 18.20 24.78
N ARG A 222 5.60 19.27 25.29
CA ARG A 222 6.28 20.52 25.60
C ARG A 222 7.26 20.28 26.75
N LYS A 223 8.54 20.57 26.53
CA LYS A 223 9.60 20.47 27.55
C LYS A 223 10.74 21.44 27.24
N LYS A 224 11.51 21.80 28.27
CA LYS A 224 12.82 22.44 28.06
C LYS A 224 13.76 21.41 27.44
N VAL A 225 14.55 21.87 26.47
CA VAL A 225 15.43 21.02 25.67
C VAL A 225 16.86 21.45 25.91
N ASN A 226 17.73 20.49 26.25
CA ASN A 226 19.16 20.70 26.42
C ASN A 226 19.87 20.44 25.09
N PHE A 227 20.86 21.27 24.78
CA PHE A 227 21.66 21.15 23.56
C PHE A 227 23.11 20.79 23.93
N LYS A 228 23.66 19.81 23.22
CA LYS A 228 25.08 19.46 23.24
C LYS A 228 25.55 19.25 21.81
N ILE A 229 26.73 19.76 21.47
CA ILE A 229 27.35 19.52 20.17
C ILE A 229 28.32 18.36 20.33
N SER A 230 28.31 17.41 19.39
CA SER A 230 29.23 16.28 19.39
C SER A 230 30.26 16.47 18.28
N LEU A 231 31.43 17.03 18.61
CA LEU A 231 32.46 17.39 17.64
C LEU A 231 33.07 16.16 16.95
N ASP A 232 33.09 15.03 17.65
CA ASP A 232 33.63 13.76 17.13
C ASP A 232 32.71 13.10 16.08
N ASP A 233 31.44 13.50 16.03
CA ASP A 233 30.42 12.89 15.17
C ASP A 233 30.10 13.75 13.92
N PHE A 234 30.92 14.76 13.61
CA PHE A 234 30.68 15.62 12.46
C PHE A 234 30.83 14.84 11.16
N LEU A 235 29.96 15.12 10.19
CA LEU A 235 30.03 14.51 8.86
C LEU A 235 31.13 15.14 7.98
N THR A 236 31.80 16.18 8.48
CA THR A 236 32.87 16.89 7.78
C THR A 236 34.19 16.68 8.51
N ALA A 237 35.25 16.42 7.75
CA ALA A 237 36.60 16.14 8.27
C ALA A 237 37.36 17.39 8.75
N THR A 238 36.72 18.55 8.73
CA THR A 238 37.31 19.83 9.15
C THR A 238 37.23 19.94 10.68
N PRO A 239 38.32 20.27 11.39
CA PRO A 239 38.26 20.54 12.81
C PRO A 239 37.48 21.85 13.05
N TYR A 240 36.52 21.83 13.96
CA TYR A 240 35.77 23.03 14.37
C TYR A 240 35.92 23.27 15.85
N THR A 241 35.90 24.55 16.25
CA THR A 241 35.80 24.95 17.66
C THR A 241 34.48 25.65 17.93
N ILE A 242 33.81 25.29 19.04
CA ILE A 242 32.53 25.88 19.42
C ILE A 242 32.80 27.24 20.05
N VAL A 243 32.30 28.31 19.42
CA VAL A 243 32.47 29.69 19.90
C VAL A 243 31.31 30.11 20.79
N THR A 244 30.09 29.71 20.42
CA THR A 244 28.88 30.07 21.18
C THR A 244 27.80 29.02 20.94
N ALA A 245 27.22 28.53 22.03
CA ALA A 245 26.13 27.57 22.03
C ALA A 245 25.09 27.94 23.10
N PRO A 246 23.83 28.24 22.73
CA PRO A 246 22.77 28.43 23.72
C PRO A 246 22.53 27.13 24.47
N THR A 247 22.63 27.17 25.80
CA THR A 247 22.40 25.99 26.67
C THR A 247 20.93 25.66 26.85
N SER A 248 20.01 26.56 26.45
CA SER A 248 18.56 26.37 26.51
C SER A 248 17.85 27.17 25.42
N ALA A 249 16.71 26.65 24.93
CA ALA A 249 15.84 27.34 23.97
C ALA A 249 14.72 28.10 24.69
N ALA A 250 14.54 29.38 24.35
CA ALA A 250 13.39 30.19 24.79
C ALA A 250 12.26 30.15 23.75
N GLU A 251 11.01 30.15 24.23
CA GLU A 251 9.79 30.04 23.43
C GLU A 251 9.50 31.33 22.63
N GLN A 252 9.09 31.20 21.36
CA GLN A 252 8.57 32.31 20.58
C GLN A 252 7.25 31.92 19.92
N VAL A 253 6.16 32.62 20.26
CA VAL A 253 4.84 32.43 19.66
C VAL A 253 4.77 33.21 18.35
N LEU A 254 4.61 32.51 17.22
CA LEU A 254 4.26 33.16 15.95
C LEU A 254 2.75 33.46 15.91
N PRO A 255 2.31 34.67 15.52
CA PRO A 255 0.91 34.90 15.17
C PRO A 255 0.62 34.16 13.86
N LEU A 256 -0.15 33.07 13.95
CA LEU A 256 -0.76 32.45 12.78
C LEU A 256 -1.83 33.39 12.23
N LEU A 257 -1.75 33.69 10.92
CA LEU A 257 -2.81 34.38 10.19
C LEU A 257 -4.17 33.72 10.51
N SER A 258 -5.09 34.54 10.97
CA SER A 258 -6.39 34.16 11.52
C SER A 258 -7.32 33.57 10.44
N ARG A 259 -7.69 32.29 10.58
CA ARG A 259 -9.07 31.82 10.39
C ARG A 259 -9.25 30.36 10.82
N GLY A 260 -10.06 30.14 11.86
CA GLY A 260 -10.87 28.92 12.06
C GLY A 260 -10.21 27.73 12.74
N SER A 261 -10.13 27.79 14.08
CA SER A 261 -10.21 26.66 15.04
C SER A 261 -9.41 25.37 14.74
N ASP A 262 -8.09 25.44 14.85
CA ASP A 262 -7.30 24.62 15.78
C ASP A 262 -5.83 25.09 15.70
N ALA A 263 -5.42 25.89 16.68
CA ALA A 263 -4.14 26.59 16.66
C ALA A 263 -2.96 25.62 16.80
N SER A 264 -2.28 25.32 15.69
CA SER A 264 -0.97 24.68 15.70
C SER A 264 0.10 25.71 16.07
N MET A 265 0.43 25.81 17.37
CA MET A 265 1.51 26.71 17.81
C MET A 265 2.85 26.30 17.18
N THR A 266 3.34 27.13 16.27
CA THR A 266 4.69 27.02 15.70
C THR A 266 5.63 27.84 16.56
N ALA A 267 6.53 27.17 17.29
CA ALA A 267 7.63 27.84 17.98
C ALA A 267 8.80 28.02 17.00
N ARG A 268 9.17 29.27 16.70
CA ARG A 268 10.47 29.56 16.06
C ARG A 268 11.48 29.80 17.17
N VAL A 269 12.60 29.10 17.13
CA VAL A 269 13.76 29.40 17.99
C VAL A 269 14.93 29.67 17.05
N ALA A 270 15.45 30.89 17.06
CA ALA A 270 16.65 31.23 16.32
C ALA A 270 17.86 30.92 17.20
N THR A 271 18.35 29.69 17.12
CA THR A 271 19.57 29.29 17.83
C THR A 271 20.72 29.45 16.86
N LYS A 272 21.59 30.45 17.08
CA LYS A 272 22.80 30.72 16.28
C LYS A 272 24.00 30.08 16.99
N PHE A 273 24.60 29.07 16.37
CA PHE A 273 25.89 28.52 16.80
C PHE A 273 26.97 29.12 15.91
N LEU A 274 28.09 29.58 16.48
CA LEU A 274 29.24 30.11 15.76
C LEU A 274 30.41 29.12 15.86
N PHE A 275 31.06 28.84 14.74
CA PHE A 275 32.24 27.99 14.65
C PHE A 275 33.38 28.67 13.88
N PHE A 276 34.63 28.42 14.29
CA PHE A 276 35.83 28.73 13.49
C PHE A 276 36.44 27.43 12.93
N ALA A 277 36.99 27.53 11.73
CA ALA A 277 37.86 26.53 11.11
C ALA A 277 39.33 26.87 11.38
#